data_AF-A0A1C5LJ31-F1
#
_entry.id   AF-A0A1C5LJ31-F1
#
_cell.length_a   1.000
_cell.length_b   1.000
_cell.length_c   1.000
_cell.angle_alpha   90.00
_cell.angle_beta   90.00
_cell.angle_gamma   90.00
#
_symmetry.space_group_name_H-M   'P 1'
#
loop_
_entity.id
_entity.type
_entity.pdbx_description
1 polymer ?
#
loop_
_entity_poly.entity_id
_entity_poly.type
_entity_poly.pdbx_seq_one_letter_code
_entity_poly.pdbx_strand_id
1 'polypeptide(L)'
;MLGDITAADEIYIVTGRTDMRKSIDGLCAVVEDQLHMDPRRSAMYLFCGKRCDRIKALLWEPDGFVLLYKRMEVQGRFRWSRNQLEVKQLGVPLSRATLANWIIYCAGNYLRHVYDYFHRQLRMRKYLMADETRVQVLNEPGRNPETDSWMWLFRSGEDGLPPILLYHYTETRAKFHAASFLQGFSGYLETDGYQGYNNLPDIKRCSCWAHVRRYFTDAIPKGKEYDYSLPAVQGVQFCSKLFDCERYSKTKKHTAEQRKQFRLEKEKPILDAFWNWLEQQHPNKGTRLAKAVNYAQNRKDTLMTYLEDGHCSLSNNLSVNITVRPDRWLKEPRNNHCLVAIRLT
;
A
#
# COMPACT_ATOMS: atom_id res chain seq x y z
N MET A 1 2.71 -12.96 15.68
CA MET A 1 3.18 -13.84 14.58
C MET A 1 4.32 -14.61 15.20
N LEU A 2 4.35 -15.95 15.16
CA LEU A 2 5.45 -16.68 15.82
C LEU A 2 6.78 -16.34 15.14
N GLY A 3 7.74 -15.80 15.89
CA GLY A 3 9.06 -15.45 15.36
C GLY A 3 9.08 -14.12 14.61
N ASP A 4 8.51 -13.08 15.22
CA ASP A 4 8.61 -11.72 14.70
C ASP A 4 10.04 -11.19 14.86
N ILE A 5 10.88 -11.48 13.86
CA ILE A 5 12.29 -11.05 13.83
C ILE A 5 12.47 -9.53 13.89
N THR A 6 11.41 -8.74 13.66
CA THR A 6 11.47 -7.27 13.80
C THR A 6 11.52 -6.82 15.26
N ALA A 7 11.23 -7.72 16.21
CA ALA A 7 11.37 -7.48 17.64
C ALA A 7 12.81 -7.56 18.15
N ALA A 8 13.79 -7.90 17.30
CA ALA A 8 15.21 -7.91 17.67
C ALA A 8 15.89 -6.60 17.26
N ASP A 9 16.37 -5.83 18.24
CA ASP A 9 17.16 -4.61 17.99
C ASP A 9 18.56 -4.95 17.46
N GLU A 10 19.07 -6.13 17.82
CA GLU A 10 20.41 -6.59 17.49
C GLU A 10 20.43 -8.06 17.08
N ILE A 11 21.40 -8.43 16.22
CA ILE A 11 21.63 -9.80 15.81
C ILE A 11 23.06 -10.20 16.18
N TYR A 12 23.17 -11.26 16.98
CA TYR A 12 24.44 -11.81 17.44
C TYR A 12 24.73 -13.14 16.74
N ILE A 13 25.93 -13.27 16.18
CA ILE A 13 26.45 -14.55 15.65
C ILE A 13 27.28 -15.20 16.75
N VAL A 14 26.80 -16.33 17.28
CA VAL A 14 27.54 -17.10 18.28
C VAL A 14 28.68 -17.85 17.57
N THR A 15 29.89 -17.36 17.78
CA THR A 15 31.09 -17.92 17.15
C THR A 15 31.45 -19.28 17.72
N GLY A 16 32.09 -20.11 16.89
CA GLY A 16 32.56 -21.44 17.31
C GLY A 16 31.61 -22.54 16.87
N ARG A 17 31.55 -23.63 17.63
CA ARG A 17 30.74 -24.82 17.32
C ARG A 17 29.67 -25.00 18.37
N THR A 18 28.41 -24.83 18.00
CA THR A 18 27.28 -25.11 18.90
C THR A 18 26.82 -26.55 18.74
N ASP A 19 26.58 -27.25 19.84
CA ASP A 19 25.89 -28.55 19.80
C ASP A 19 24.42 -28.31 19.44
N MET A 20 24.07 -28.63 18.19
CA MET A 20 22.73 -28.37 17.65
C MET A 20 21.64 -29.29 18.21
N ARG A 21 21.98 -30.23 19.11
CA ARG A 21 21.00 -31.01 19.90
C ARG A 21 20.37 -30.19 21.03
N LYS A 22 21.02 -29.10 21.46
CA LYS A 22 20.49 -28.20 22.49
C LYS A 22 19.17 -27.56 22.05
N SER A 23 18.16 -27.64 22.92
CA SER A 23 16.89 -26.91 22.79
C SER A 23 17.02 -25.51 23.43
N ILE A 24 15.92 -24.80 23.64
CA ILE A 24 15.87 -23.41 24.16
C ILE A 24 16.79 -23.22 25.38
N ASP A 25 16.58 -23.94 26.48
CA ASP A 25 17.37 -23.73 27.72
C ASP A 25 18.86 -23.99 27.52
N GLY A 26 19.19 -25.01 26.73
CA GLY A 26 20.58 -25.34 26.41
C GLY A 26 21.26 -24.28 25.54
N LEU A 27 20.49 -23.52 24.75
CA LEU A 27 21.01 -22.39 23.96
C LEU A 27 21.05 -21.11 24.79
N CYS A 28 20.10 -20.89 25.71
CA CYS A 28 20.16 -19.81 26.69
C CYS A 28 21.46 -19.89 27.51
N ALA A 29 21.81 -21.07 28.02
CA ALA A 29 23.06 -21.29 28.73
C ALA A 29 24.29 -20.93 27.88
N VAL A 30 24.26 -21.20 26.57
CA VAL A 30 25.35 -20.81 25.66
C VAL A 30 25.47 -19.28 25.54
N VAL A 31 24.35 -18.56 25.50
CA VAL A 31 24.34 -17.08 25.47
C VAL A 31 24.91 -16.53 26.78
N GLU A 32 24.46 -17.04 27.91
CA GLU A 32 24.91 -16.61 29.24
C GLU A 32 26.40 -16.91 29.46
N ASP A 33 26.86 -18.11 29.10
CA ASP A 33 28.23 -18.55 29.32
C ASP A 33 29.24 -17.91 28.36
N GLN A 34 28.90 -17.79 27.06
CA GLN A 34 29.85 -17.36 26.03
C GLN A 34 29.78 -15.86 25.72
N LEU A 35 28.59 -15.27 25.81
CA LEU A 35 28.40 -13.85 25.52
C LEU A 35 28.25 -13.01 26.79
N HIS A 36 28.03 -13.63 27.95
CA HIS A 36 27.77 -12.94 29.22
C HIS A 36 26.58 -11.97 29.11
N MET A 37 25.53 -12.40 28.43
CA MET A 37 24.34 -11.61 28.10
C MET A 37 23.07 -12.31 28.57
N ASP A 38 22.03 -11.52 28.89
CA ASP A 38 20.69 -12.05 29.15
C ASP A 38 20.03 -12.49 27.83
N PRO A 39 19.66 -13.77 27.67
CA PRO A 39 18.97 -14.27 26.48
C PRO A 39 17.56 -13.68 26.30
N ARG A 40 16.98 -13.02 27.33
CA ARG A 40 15.67 -12.35 27.27
C ARG A 40 15.70 -10.92 26.76
N ARG A 41 16.88 -10.39 26.41
CA ARG A 41 16.97 -9.06 25.80
C ARG A 41 16.33 -9.06 24.39
N SER A 42 16.05 -7.86 23.89
CA SER A 42 15.59 -7.59 22.51
C SER A 42 16.70 -7.87 21.48
N ALA A 43 17.07 -9.14 21.32
CA ALA A 43 18.11 -9.57 20.39
C ALA A 43 17.87 -10.99 19.86
N MET A 44 18.41 -11.26 18.68
CA MET A 44 18.40 -12.59 18.07
C MET A 44 19.80 -13.20 18.11
N TYR A 45 19.90 -14.43 18.60
CA TYR A 45 21.16 -15.17 18.70
C TYR A 45 21.20 -16.31 17.69
N LEU A 46 22.16 -16.27 16.77
CA LEU A 46 22.31 -17.27 15.73
C LEU A 46 23.38 -18.30 16.11
N PHE A 47 23.07 -19.58 15.93
CA PHE A 47 23.94 -20.71 16.26
C PHE A 47 24.12 -21.64 15.07
N CYS A 48 25.32 -22.22 14.94
CA CYS A 48 25.60 -23.19 13.88
C CYS A 48 26.50 -24.33 14.36
N GLY A 49 26.13 -25.54 13.93
CA GLY A 49 26.82 -26.76 14.30
C GLY A 49 28.10 -27.01 13.50
N LYS A 50 28.81 -28.07 13.87
CA LYS A 50 30.02 -28.53 13.16
C LYS A 50 29.77 -28.84 11.68
N ARG A 51 28.59 -29.38 11.35
CA ARG A 51 28.23 -29.79 9.98
C ARG A 51 27.91 -28.62 9.05
N CYS A 52 27.65 -27.42 9.59
CA CYS A 52 27.21 -26.25 8.81
C CYS A 52 25.99 -26.50 7.91
N ASP A 53 25.17 -27.50 8.21
CA ASP A 53 23.98 -27.85 7.42
C ASP A 53 22.71 -27.26 8.00
N ARG A 54 22.80 -26.63 9.19
CA ARG A 54 21.66 -26.07 9.91
C ARG A 54 22.06 -24.88 10.78
N ILE A 55 21.12 -23.96 10.94
CA ILE A 55 21.21 -22.80 11.84
C ILE A 55 20.01 -22.83 12.78
N LYS A 56 20.24 -22.47 14.04
CA LYS A 56 19.20 -22.13 15.00
C LYS A 56 19.25 -20.64 15.30
N ALA A 57 18.10 -20.00 15.43
CA ALA A 57 17.99 -18.63 15.94
C ALA A 57 17.14 -18.65 17.20
N LEU A 58 17.69 -18.16 18.31
CA LEU A 58 16.99 -17.98 19.56
C LEU A 58 16.56 -16.51 19.66
N LEU A 59 15.29 -16.28 19.95
CA LEU A 59 14.68 -14.95 20.10
C LEU A 59 13.76 -14.98 21.33
N TRP A 60 13.75 -13.89 22.09
CA TRP A 60 12.77 -13.65 23.15
C TRP A 60 11.67 -12.71 22.65
N GLU A 61 10.42 -13.13 22.78
CA GLU A 61 9.22 -12.34 22.56
C GLU A 61 8.54 -12.06 23.91
N PRO A 62 7.64 -11.06 24.02
CA PRO A 62 6.96 -10.74 25.28
C PRO A 62 6.22 -11.92 25.94
N ASP A 63 5.83 -12.93 25.16
CA ASP A 63 5.11 -14.12 25.58
C ASP A 63 5.97 -15.40 25.65
N GLY A 64 7.28 -15.32 25.33
CA GLY A 64 8.21 -16.43 25.55
C GLY A 64 9.38 -16.54 24.57
N PHE A 65 10.12 -17.64 24.67
CA PHE A 65 11.21 -17.95 23.75
C PHE A 65 10.71 -18.57 22.44
N VAL A 66 11.24 -18.06 21.33
CA VAL A 66 11.08 -18.61 20.00
C VAL A 66 12.40 -19.21 19.54
N LEU A 67 12.35 -20.44 19.01
CA LEU A 67 13.48 -21.11 18.39
C LEU A 67 13.20 -21.36 16.90
N LEU A 68 13.83 -20.58 16.03
CA LEU A 68 13.78 -20.81 14.59
C LEU A 68 14.85 -21.84 14.22
N TYR A 69 14.47 -22.76 13.33
CA TYR A 69 15.36 -23.83 12.87
C TYR A 69 15.36 -23.90 11.35
N LYS A 70 16.52 -23.68 10.74
CA LYS A 70 16.72 -23.82 9.29
C LYS A 70 17.72 -24.93 9.02
N ARG A 71 17.30 -25.96 8.27
CA ARG A 71 18.18 -27.01 7.73
C ARG A 71 18.25 -26.90 6.21
N MET A 72 19.43 -27.14 5.66
CA MET A 72 19.66 -27.24 4.22
C MET A 72 19.39 -28.66 3.75
N GLU A 73 18.54 -28.82 2.75
CA GLU A 73 18.27 -30.10 2.07
C GLU A 73 19.00 -30.22 0.73
N VAL A 74 19.54 -29.10 0.22
CA VAL A 74 20.33 -29.06 -1.01
C VAL A 74 21.82 -29.23 -0.71
N GLN A 75 22.59 -29.66 -1.71
CA GLN A 75 24.02 -29.88 -1.58
C GLN A 75 24.74 -28.53 -1.32
N GLY A 76 25.16 -28.32 -0.07
CA GLY A 76 25.77 -27.06 0.36
C GLY A 76 25.95 -26.97 1.87
N ARG A 77 26.71 -25.97 2.33
CA ARG A 77 26.95 -25.69 3.76
C ARG A 77 26.90 -24.18 4.00
N PHE A 78 26.40 -23.77 5.15
CA PHE A 78 26.51 -22.39 5.63
C PHE A 78 27.98 -22.04 5.85
N ARG A 79 28.41 -20.89 5.32
CA ARG A 79 29.68 -20.27 5.72
C ARG A 79 29.46 -19.63 7.09
N TRP A 80 30.10 -20.18 8.12
CA TRP A 80 29.90 -19.78 9.51
C TRP A 80 31.21 -19.43 10.17
N SER A 81 31.31 -18.24 10.77
CA SER A 81 32.51 -17.80 11.47
C SER A 81 32.72 -18.55 12.78
N ARG A 82 33.92 -19.08 12.95
CA ARG A 82 34.30 -19.97 14.05
C ARG A 82 35.04 -19.26 15.18
N ASN A 83 35.44 -18.02 14.99
CA ASN A 83 36.07 -17.22 16.04
C ASN A 83 35.73 -15.73 15.86
N GLN A 84 36.00 -14.94 16.91
CA GLN A 84 35.73 -13.50 16.91
C GLN A 84 36.55 -12.75 15.85
N LEU A 85 37.74 -13.25 15.47
CA LEU A 85 38.55 -12.65 14.41
C LEU A 85 37.89 -12.84 13.03
N GLU A 86 37.31 -14.02 12.75
CA GLU A 86 36.52 -14.31 11.55
C GLU A 86 35.19 -13.54 11.53
N VAL A 87 34.61 -13.19 12.69
CA VAL A 87 33.45 -12.28 12.75
C VAL A 87 33.87 -10.84 12.52
N LYS A 88 35.02 -10.41 13.07
CA LYS A 88 35.62 -9.09 12.78
C LYS A 88 36.14 -8.98 11.33
N GLN A 89 36.55 -10.09 10.70
CA GLN A 89 36.90 -10.20 9.28
C GLN A 89 35.67 -10.38 8.39
N LEU A 90 34.59 -10.98 8.91
CA LEU A 90 33.21 -10.75 8.44
C LEU A 90 32.72 -9.34 8.81
N GLY A 91 33.61 -8.45 9.29
CA GLY A 91 33.49 -7.01 9.22
C GLY A 91 33.38 -6.55 7.78
N VAL A 92 32.36 -7.05 7.09
CA VAL A 92 31.69 -6.45 5.99
C VAL A 92 30.93 -5.33 6.69
N PRO A 93 31.39 -4.06 6.64
CA PRO A 93 30.47 -2.98 6.78
C PRO A 93 29.39 -3.26 5.73
N LEU A 94 28.24 -3.79 6.17
CA LEU A 94 27.07 -3.90 5.33
C LEU A 94 26.59 -2.48 5.18
N SER A 95 27.22 -1.78 4.24
CA SER A 95 26.82 -0.45 3.86
C SER A 95 25.33 -0.51 3.51
N ARG A 96 24.61 0.60 3.72
CA ARG A 96 23.23 0.71 3.25
C ARG A 96 23.10 0.31 1.78
N ALA A 97 24.12 0.59 0.97
CA ALA A 97 24.19 0.18 -0.42
C ALA A 97 24.22 -1.36 -0.59
N THR A 98 24.99 -2.08 0.21
CA THR A 98 25.04 -3.56 0.16
C THR A 98 23.69 -4.18 0.53
N LEU A 99 23.05 -3.69 1.59
CA LEU A 99 21.73 -4.15 2.00
C LEU A 99 20.66 -3.82 0.94
N ALA A 100 20.68 -2.60 0.40
CA ALA A 100 19.79 -2.20 -0.67
C ALA A 100 19.98 -3.09 -1.92
N ASN A 101 21.24 -3.36 -2.30
CA ASN A 101 21.55 -4.22 -3.43
C ASN A 101 21.04 -5.66 -3.24
N TRP A 102 21.10 -6.19 -2.01
CA TRP A 102 20.52 -7.50 -1.72
C TRP A 102 18.99 -7.50 -1.82
N ILE A 103 18.32 -6.46 -1.33
CA ILE A 103 16.87 -6.31 -1.47
C ILE A 103 16.50 -6.19 -2.95
N ILE A 104 17.20 -5.36 -3.72
CA ILE A 104 17.01 -5.21 -5.17
C ILE A 104 17.22 -6.54 -5.89
N TYR A 105 18.30 -7.26 -5.56
CA TYR A 105 18.57 -8.58 -6.12
C TYR A 105 17.45 -9.58 -5.81
N CYS A 106 17.00 -9.64 -4.56
CA CYS A 106 15.92 -10.53 -4.15
C CYS A 106 14.58 -10.16 -4.82
N ALA A 107 14.29 -8.85 -4.93
CA ALA A 107 13.11 -8.35 -5.59
C ALA A 107 13.12 -8.71 -7.09
N GLY A 108 14.23 -8.48 -7.78
CA GLY A 108 14.37 -8.74 -9.21
C GLY A 108 14.39 -10.21 -9.58
N ASN A 109 15.00 -11.08 -8.77
CA ASN A 109 15.21 -12.49 -9.11
C ASN A 109 14.18 -13.45 -8.51
N TYR A 110 13.63 -13.15 -7.32
CA TYR A 110 12.72 -14.08 -6.62
C TYR A 110 11.30 -13.51 -6.52
N LEU A 111 11.16 -12.25 -6.13
CA LEU A 111 9.83 -11.66 -5.91
C LEU A 111 9.16 -11.18 -7.20
N ARG A 112 9.91 -11.02 -8.29
CA ARG A 112 9.35 -10.63 -9.60
C ARG A 112 8.24 -11.57 -10.05
N HIS A 113 8.41 -12.88 -9.90
CA HIS A 113 7.39 -13.84 -10.29
C HIS A 113 6.09 -13.70 -9.46
N VAL A 114 6.24 -13.34 -8.18
CA VAL A 114 5.12 -13.05 -7.28
C VAL A 114 4.41 -11.76 -7.70
N TYR A 115 5.18 -10.71 -8.00
CA TYR A 115 4.65 -9.45 -8.52
C TYR A 115 3.88 -9.66 -9.83
N ASP A 116 4.49 -10.35 -10.80
CA ASP A 116 3.88 -10.62 -12.10
C ASP A 116 2.63 -11.50 -11.98
N TYR A 117 2.61 -12.44 -11.03
CA TYR A 117 1.41 -13.20 -10.69
C TYR A 117 0.30 -12.30 -10.19
N PHE A 118 0.56 -11.44 -9.20
CA PHE A 118 -0.45 -10.52 -8.68
C PHE A 118 -0.88 -9.48 -9.71
N HIS A 119 0.01 -9.06 -10.61
CA HIS A 119 -0.36 -8.18 -11.72
C HIS A 119 -1.36 -8.84 -12.68
N ARG A 120 -1.17 -10.13 -12.99
CA ARG A 120 -2.16 -10.91 -13.74
C ARG A 120 -3.48 -11.03 -12.97
N GLN A 121 -3.43 -11.36 -11.67
CA GLN A 121 -4.63 -11.47 -10.83
C GLN A 121 -5.40 -10.15 -10.69
N LEU A 122 -4.67 -9.04 -10.61
CA LEU A 122 -5.24 -7.69 -10.54
C LEU A 122 -6.00 -7.36 -11.82
N ARG A 123 -5.43 -7.66 -12.99
CA ARG A 123 -6.08 -7.41 -14.29
C ARG A 123 -7.31 -8.29 -14.57
N MET A 124 -7.52 -9.37 -13.80
CA MET A 124 -8.73 -10.18 -13.88
C MET A 124 -9.88 -9.63 -13.01
N ARG A 125 -9.63 -8.60 -12.19
CA ARG A 125 -10.70 -7.99 -11.39
C ARG A 125 -11.62 -7.18 -12.29
N LYS A 126 -12.81 -6.83 -11.78
CA LYS A 126 -13.77 -5.98 -12.50
C LYS A 126 -13.61 -4.50 -12.21
N TYR A 127 -13.02 -4.18 -11.06
CA TYR A 127 -12.89 -2.83 -10.56
C TYR A 127 -11.53 -2.64 -9.87
N LEU A 128 -10.81 -1.63 -10.32
CA LEU A 128 -9.49 -1.25 -9.84
C LEU A 128 -9.51 0.19 -9.36
N MET A 129 -8.53 0.51 -8.52
CA MET A 129 -8.24 1.87 -8.13
C MET A 129 -6.78 2.17 -8.41
N ALA A 130 -6.50 3.39 -8.84
CA ALA A 130 -5.13 3.86 -9.04
C ALA A 130 -4.91 5.23 -8.41
N ASP A 131 -3.69 5.45 -7.98
CA ASP A 131 -3.20 6.72 -7.44
C ASP A 131 -1.70 6.82 -7.70
N GLU A 132 -1.15 8.02 -7.69
CA GLU A 132 0.28 8.22 -7.91
C GLU A 132 0.83 9.28 -6.98
N THR A 133 2.02 9.04 -6.46
CA THR A 133 2.72 9.97 -5.60
C THR A 133 4.10 10.25 -6.13
N ARG A 134 4.45 11.54 -6.08
CA ARG A 134 5.75 12.05 -6.43
C ARG A 134 6.80 11.58 -5.41
N VAL A 135 7.90 11.03 -5.91
CA VAL A 135 9.05 10.60 -5.14
C VAL A 135 10.32 11.22 -5.73
N GLN A 136 11.34 11.42 -4.90
CA GLN A 136 12.68 11.80 -5.38
C GLN A 136 13.63 10.64 -5.14
N VAL A 137 14.36 10.26 -6.19
CA VAL A 137 15.33 9.16 -6.14
C VAL A 137 16.72 9.76 -6.16
N LEU A 138 17.46 9.57 -5.06
CA LEU A 138 18.74 10.23 -4.86
C LEU A 138 19.84 9.77 -5.85
N ASN A 139 19.76 8.53 -6.33
CA ASN A 139 20.79 7.93 -7.18
C ASN A 139 20.14 7.21 -8.37
N GLU A 140 19.54 7.99 -9.27
CA GLU A 140 18.95 7.45 -10.50
C GLU A 140 19.95 7.59 -11.67
N PRO A 141 20.29 6.50 -12.39
CA PRO A 141 21.27 6.56 -13.46
C PRO A 141 20.89 7.59 -14.55
N GLY A 142 21.76 8.56 -14.79
CA GLY A 142 21.55 9.58 -15.83
C GLY A 142 20.51 10.65 -15.50
N ARG A 143 20.03 10.74 -14.23
CA ARG A 143 19.08 11.77 -13.80
C ARG A 143 19.55 12.47 -12.53
N ASN A 144 19.19 13.76 -12.42
CA ASN A 144 19.59 14.59 -11.30
C ASN A 144 18.75 14.23 -10.04
N PRO A 145 19.31 14.19 -8.81
CA PRO A 145 18.59 13.77 -7.61
C PRO A 145 17.34 14.60 -7.27
N GLU A 146 17.30 15.87 -7.69
CA GLU A 146 16.13 16.74 -7.50
C GLU A 146 15.00 16.46 -8.50
N THR A 147 15.25 15.62 -9.52
CA THR A 147 14.25 15.31 -10.55
C THR A 147 13.12 14.49 -9.95
N ASP A 148 11.88 14.89 -10.26
CA ASP A 148 10.71 14.16 -9.82
C ASP A 148 10.60 12.80 -10.54
N SER A 149 10.37 11.76 -9.76
CA SER A 149 9.98 10.42 -10.19
C SER A 149 8.63 10.06 -9.57
N TRP A 150 8.02 8.97 -10.03
CA TRP A 150 6.63 8.66 -9.67
C TRP A 150 6.48 7.22 -9.23
N MET A 151 5.82 7.05 -8.08
CA MET A 151 5.37 5.76 -7.59
C MET A 151 3.86 5.65 -7.82
N TRP A 152 3.45 4.74 -8.68
CA TRP A 152 2.06 4.45 -8.99
C TRP A 152 1.59 3.32 -8.08
N LEU A 153 0.44 3.50 -7.44
CA LEU A 153 -0.28 2.49 -6.72
C LEU A 153 -1.43 2.00 -7.59
N PHE A 154 -1.49 0.70 -7.83
CA PHE A 154 -2.65 0.02 -8.41
C PHE A 154 -3.18 -0.99 -7.42
N ARG A 155 -4.49 -0.97 -7.18
CA ARG A 155 -5.09 -1.90 -6.23
C ARG A 155 -6.43 -2.44 -6.68
N SER A 156 -6.80 -3.59 -6.13
CA SER A 156 -8.15 -4.13 -6.29
C SER A 156 -9.16 -3.28 -5.53
N GLY A 157 -10.39 -3.24 -6.05
CA GLY A 157 -11.54 -2.65 -5.36
C GLY A 157 -12.06 -3.50 -4.20
N GLU A 158 -13.21 -3.10 -3.65
CA GLU A 158 -13.92 -3.82 -2.58
C GLU A 158 -14.80 -4.95 -3.16
N ASP A 159 -14.19 -5.90 -3.88
CA ASP A 159 -14.87 -7.01 -4.58
C ASP A 159 -15.08 -8.26 -3.72
N GLY A 160 -14.70 -8.22 -2.43
CA GLY A 160 -14.84 -9.33 -1.49
C GLY A 160 -13.78 -10.44 -1.62
N LEU A 161 -12.86 -10.30 -2.57
CA LEU A 161 -11.70 -11.17 -2.73
C LEU A 161 -10.50 -10.62 -1.97
N PRO A 162 -9.41 -11.41 -1.80
CA PRO A 162 -8.19 -10.91 -1.17
C PRO A 162 -7.67 -9.63 -1.86
N PRO A 163 -7.36 -8.58 -1.09
CA PRO A 163 -6.91 -7.31 -1.63
C PRO A 163 -5.51 -7.44 -2.22
N ILE A 164 -5.33 -6.85 -3.39
CA ILE A 164 -4.04 -6.79 -4.10
C ILE A 164 -3.62 -5.33 -4.18
N LEU A 165 -2.40 -5.03 -3.74
CA LEU A 165 -1.78 -3.71 -3.83
C LEU A 165 -0.42 -3.84 -4.53
N LEU A 166 -0.28 -3.18 -5.67
CA LEU A 166 0.94 -3.18 -6.46
C LEU A 166 1.47 -1.76 -6.59
N TYR A 167 2.72 -1.59 -6.21
CA TYR A 167 3.46 -0.37 -6.50
C TYR A 167 4.27 -0.56 -7.78
N HIS A 168 4.23 0.44 -8.64
CA HIS A 168 4.96 0.49 -9.90
C HIS A 168 5.73 1.80 -9.95
N TYR A 169 7.05 1.74 -9.96
CA TYR A 169 7.90 2.91 -10.10
C TYR A 169 8.10 3.26 -11.58
N THR A 170 8.16 4.56 -11.86
CA THR A 170 8.54 5.09 -13.18
C THR A 170 9.26 6.43 -13.04
N GLU A 171 10.08 6.76 -14.02
CA GLU A 171 10.88 7.97 -14.08
C GLU A 171 10.03 9.24 -14.26
N THR A 172 8.84 9.13 -14.85
CA THR A 172 7.99 10.29 -15.20
C THR A 172 6.53 10.01 -14.91
N ARG A 173 5.70 11.05 -14.77
CA ARG A 173 4.23 10.90 -14.66
C ARG A 173 3.54 10.67 -16.01
N ALA A 174 4.24 10.20 -17.03
CA ALA A 174 3.68 10.16 -18.37
C ALA A 174 2.50 9.18 -18.48
N LYS A 175 1.46 9.58 -19.21
CA LYS A 175 0.20 8.81 -19.38
C LYS A 175 0.40 7.38 -19.89
N PHE A 176 1.45 7.12 -20.67
CA PHE A 176 1.70 5.80 -21.24
C PHE A 176 2.11 4.77 -20.17
N HIS A 177 2.62 5.19 -19.01
CA HIS A 177 2.96 4.28 -17.92
C HIS A 177 1.72 3.60 -17.35
N ALA A 178 0.68 4.37 -17.04
CA ALA A 178 -0.61 3.82 -16.61
C ALA A 178 -1.24 2.93 -17.70
N ALA A 179 -1.18 3.35 -18.96
CA ALA A 179 -1.71 2.56 -20.08
C ALA A 179 -0.98 1.23 -20.26
N SER A 180 0.36 1.23 -20.17
CA SER A 180 1.17 0.02 -20.26
C SER A 180 0.91 -0.92 -19.08
N PHE A 181 0.76 -0.39 -17.86
CA PHE A 181 0.48 -1.21 -16.69
C PHE A 181 -0.90 -1.88 -16.78
N LEU A 182 -1.90 -1.16 -17.28
CA LEU A 182 -3.29 -1.61 -17.39
C LEU A 182 -3.59 -2.35 -18.70
N GLN A 183 -2.58 -2.66 -19.52
CA GLN A 183 -2.79 -3.34 -20.80
C GLN A 183 -3.54 -4.67 -20.61
N GLY A 184 -4.65 -4.81 -21.34
CA GLY A 184 -5.53 -5.98 -21.30
C GLY A 184 -6.50 -6.03 -20.12
N PHE A 185 -6.55 -5.00 -19.26
CA PHE A 185 -7.62 -4.84 -18.28
C PHE A 185 -8.85 -4.20 -18.94
N SER A 186 -10.02 -4.78 -18.66
CA SER A 186 -11.32 -4.25 -19.08
C SER A 186 -12.24 -4.23 -17.87
N GLY A 187 -12.80 -3.07 -17.54
CA GLY A 187 -13.60 -2.88 -16.33
C GLY A 187 -13.64 -1.42 -15.89
N TYR A 188 -13.82 -1.22 -14.59
CA TYR A 188 -13.90 0.09 -13.96
C TYR A 188 -12.58 0.47 -13.30
N LEU A 189 -12.14 1.72 -13.48
CA LEU A 189 -10.95 2.26 -12.83
C LEU A 189 -11.29 3.56 -12.09
N GLU A 190 -11.19 3.56 -10.77
CA GLU A 190 -11.29 4.78 -9.98
C GLU A 190 -9.93 5.46 -9.81
N THR A 191 -9.86 6.75 -10.13
CA THR A 191 -8.63 7.56 -9.99
C THR A 191 -8.93 8.89 -9.33
N ASP A 192 -7.89 9.57 -8.83
CA ASP A 192 -7.99 11.02 -8.68
C ASP A 192 -8.14 11.66 -10.07
N GLY A 193 -8.59 12.91 -10.15
CA GLY A 193 -8.95 13.53 -11.44
C GLY A 193 -7.79 13.75 -12.42
N TYR A 194 -6.64 13.10 -12.27
CA TYR A 194 -5.48 13.22 -13.16
C TYR A 194 -5.81 12.84 -14.61
N GLN A 195 -5.34 13.69 -15.53
CA GLN A 195 -5.58 13.53 -16.96
C GLN A 195 -4.76 12.40 -17.59
N GLY A 196 -3.72 11.89 -16.92
CA GLY A 196 -2.92 10.77 -17.43
C GLY A 196 -3.73 9.50 -17.64
N TYR A 197 -4.85 9.36 -16.95
CA TYR A 197 -5.77 8.24 -17.12
C TYR A 197 -6.83 8.46 -18.22
N ASN A 198 -6.87 9.63 -18.89
CA ASN A 198 -7.92 9.93 -19.89
C ASN A 198 -7.88 9.01 -21.12
N ASN A 199 -6.72 8.43 -21.46
CA ASN A 199 -6.51 7.68 -22.70
C ASN A 199 -6.45 6.17 -22.46
N LEU A 200 -7.53 5.61 -21.92
CA LEU A 200 -7.69 4.19 -21.60
C LEU A 200 -8.98 3.66 -22.26
N PRO A 201 -8.93 3.21 -23.53
CA PRO A 201 -10.13 2.99 -24.35
C PRO A 201 -11.05 1.87 -23.83
N ASP A 202 -10.49 0.79 -23.27
CA ASP A 202 -11.26 -0.37 -22.79
C ASP A 202 -11.69 -0.25 -21.32
N ILE A 203 -11.49 0.91 -20.70
CA ILE A 203 -11.66 1.12 -19.26
C ILE A 203 -12.67 2.22 -19.00
N LYS A 204 -13.73 1.88 -18.26
CA LYS A 204 -14.69 2.87 -17.75
C LYS A 204 -14.11 3.57 -16.53
N ARG A 205 -14.02 4.89 -16.59
CA ARG A 205 -13.43 5.68 -15.50
C ARG A 205 -14.44 6.08 -14.46
N CYS A 206 -14.09 5.89 -13.21
CA CYS A 206 -14.80 6.40 -12.05
C CYS A 206 -14.00 7.57 -11.45
N SER A 207 -14.65 8.70 -11.25
CA SER A 207 -14.05 9.85 -10.55
C SER A 207 -14.40 9.82 -9.07
N CYS A 208 -13.44 10.22 -8.23
CA CYS A 208 -13.58 10.19 -6.78
C CYS A 208 -14.35 11.39 -6.23
N TRP A 209 -15.48 11.14 -5.56
CA TRP A 209 -16.31 12.18 -4.92
C TRP A 209 -15.65 12.83 -3.70
N ALA A 210 -14.65 12.19 -3.08
CA ALA A 210 -13.91 12.81 -1.98
C ALA A 210 -13.10 14.03 -2.46
N HIS A 211 -12.61 14.02 -3.71
CA HIS A 211 -11.95 15.18 -4.31
C HIS A 211 -12.94 16.31 -4.59
N VAL A 212 -14.15 15.99 -5.07
CA VAL A 212 -15.23 16.98 -5.24
C VAL A 212 -15.54 17.64 -3.91
N ARG A 213 -15.78 16.84 -2.86
CA ARG A 213 -16.03 17.34 -1.50
C ARG A 213 -14.89 18.21 -0.98
N ARG A 214 -13.63 17.81 -1.21
CA ARG A 214 -12.44 18.57 -0.80
C ARG A 214 -12.38 19.94 -1.48
N TYR A 215 -12.61 20.02 -2.80
CA TYR A 215 -12.60 21.31 -3.49
C TYR A 215 -13.69 22.26 -2.99
N PHE A 216 -14.88 21.75 -2.70
CA PHE A 216 -15.93 22.56 -2.06
C PHE A 216 -15.53 22.97 -0.64
N THR A 217 -14.95 22.07 0.15
CA THR A 217 -14.46 22.37 1.50
C THR A 217 -13.39 23.47 1.49
N ASP A 218 -12.41 23.38 0.59
CA ASP A 218 -11.32 24.35 0.44
C ASP A 218 -11.83 25.74 0.00
N ALA A 219 -13.01 25.79 -0.62
CA ALA A 219 -13.69 27.02 -1.04
C ALA A 219 -14.49 27.70 0.09
N ILE A 220 -14.68 27.04 1.23
CA ILE A 220 -15.36 27.62 2.39
C ILE A 220 -14.40 28.61 3.10
N PRO A 221 -14.82 29.85 3.36
CA PRO A 221 -14.07 30.78 4.20
C PRO A 221 -13.95 30.25 5.64
N LYS A 222 -12.80 30.45 6.29
CA LYS A 222 -12.58 30.02 7.68
C LYS A 222 -13.68 30.56 8.61
N GLY A 223 -14.23 29.70 9.46
CA GLY A 223 -15.27 30.08 10.42
C GLY A 223 -16.68 30.16 9.82
N LYS A 224 -16.87 29.77 8.56
CA LYS A 224 -18.17 29.74 7.86
C LYS A 224 -18.60 28.32 7.47
N GLU A 225 -18.12 27.31 8.17
CA GLU A 225 -18.36 25.89 7.87
C GLU A 225 -19.84 25.51 7.97
N TYR A 226 -20.64 26.28 8.72
CA TYR A 226 -22.08 26.07 8.91
C TYR A 226 -22.95 27.16 8.25
N ASP A 227 -22.36 28.03 7.43
CA ASP A 227 -23.09 29.07 6.71
C ASP A 227 -23.71 28.47 5.43
N TYR A 228 -24.92 27.92 5.57
CA TYR A 228 -25.65 27.26 4.47
C TYR A 228 -26.10 28.21 3.36
N SER A 229 -25.92 29.52 3.51
CA SER A 229 -26.12 30.48 2.42
C SER A 229 -25.00 30.39 1.37
N LEU A 230 -23.82 29.86 1.75
CA LEU A 230 -22.68 29.74 0.86
C LEU A 230 -22.80 28.51 -0.05
N PRO A 231 -22.66 28.68 -1.39
CA PRO A 231 -22.65 27.56 -2.32
C PRO A 231 -21.58 26.50 -2.01
N ALA A 232 -20.44 26.91 -1.47
CA ALA A 232 -19.38 25.99 -1.07
C ALA A 232 -19.84 25.01 0.02
N VAL A 233 -20.58 25.50 1.02
CA VAL A 233 -21.13 24.68 2.11
C VAL A 233 -22.23 23.76 1.57
N GLN A 234 -23.11 24.26 0.72
CA GLN A 234 -24.15 23.46 0.05
C GLN A 234 -23.54 22.29 -0.76
N GLY A 235 -22.48 22.55 -1.53
CA GLY A 235 -21.75 21.50 -2.26
C GLY A 235 -21.17 20.42 -1.34
N VAL A 236 -20.63 20.80 -0.18
CA VAL A 236 -20.18 19.83 0.85
C VAL A 236 -21.34 19.02 1.41
N GLN A 237 -22.52 19.62 1.61
CA GLN A 237 -23.70 18.90 2.10
C GLN A 237 -24.18 17.83 1.12
N PHE A 238 -24.26 18.14 -0.19
CA PHE A 238 -24.60 17.15 -1.20
C PHE A 238 -23.63 15.96 -1.17
N CYS A 239 -22.33 16.23 -1.17
CA CYS A 239 -21.32 15.18 -1.05
C CYS A 239 -21.47 14.37 0.25
N SER A 240 -21.72 15.05 1.37
CA SER A 240 -21.85 14.38 2.68
C SER A 240 -23.07 13.45 2.72
N LYS A 241 -24.20 13.85 2.13
CA LYS A 241 -25.37 12.97 1.97
C LYS A 241 -25.04 11.70 1.18
N LEU A 242 -24.28 11.81 0.09
CA LEU A 242 -23.82 10.64 -0.68
C LEU A 242 -22.94 9.70 0.17
N PHE A 243 -21.99 10.27 0.92
CA PHE A 243 -21.15 9.48 1.83
C PHE A 243 -21.93 8.80 2.97
N ASP A 244 -22.99 9.44 3.45
CA ASP A 244 -23.87 8.85 4.46
C ASP A 244 -24.70 7.68 3.89
N CYS A 245 -25.17 7.80 2.64
CA CYS A 245 -25.79 6.70 1.90
C CYS A 245 -24.85 5.50 1.74
N GLU A 246 -23.60 5.72 1.33
CA GLU A 246 -22.59 4.66 1.21
C GLU A 246 -22.27 4.02 2.57
N ARG A 247 -22.15 4.82 3.64
CA ARG A 247 -21.94 4.31 5.01
C ARG A 247 -23.11 3.45 5.46
N TYR A 248 -24.34 3.88 5.18
CA TYR A 248 -25.55 3.11 5.47
C TYR A 248 -25.52 1.77 4.74
N SER A 249 -25.27 1.78 3.43
CA SER A 249 -25.20 0.56 2.62
C SER A 249 -24.12 -0.41 3.12
N LYS A 250 -22.95 0.11 3.54
CA LYS A 250 -21.86 -0.69 4.11
C LYS A 250 -22.25 -1.31 5.46
N THR A 251 -22.91 -0.53 6.33
CA THR A 251 -23.39 -0.99 7.65
C THR A 251 -24.44 -2.09 7.51
N LYS A 252 -25.32 -1.99 6.50
CA LYS A 252 -26.30 -3.01 6.15
C LYS A 252 -25.71 -4.23 5.41
N LYS A 253 -24.42 -4.20 5.07
CA LYS A 253 -23.71 -5.25 4.32
C LYS A 253 -24.40 -5.62 3.00
N HIS A 254 -24.89 -4.61 2.27
CA HIS A 254 -25.49 -4.85 0.96
C HIS A 254 -24.50 -5.57 0.01
N THR A 255 -25.02 -6.54 -0.75
CA THR A 255 -24.31 -7.10 -1.91
C THR A 255 -24.09 -6.05 -2.99
N ALA A 256 -23.30 -6.35 -4.02
CA ALA A 256 -23.09 -5.41 -5.13
C ALA A 256 -24.41 -5.04 -5.83
N GLU A 257 -25.30 -6.01 -6.05
CA GLU A 257 -26.60 -5.79 -6.68
C GLU A 257 -27.51 -4.94 -5.79
N GLN A 258 -27.57 -5.24 -4.49
CA GLN A 258 -28.34 -4.45 -3.53
C GLN A 258 -27.81 -3.03 -3.41
N ARG A 259 -26.48 -2.84 -3.42
CA ARG A 259 -25.85 -1.53 -3.40
C ARG A 259 -26.19 -0.73 -4.64
N LYS A 260 -26.11 -1.35 -5.83
CA LYS A 260 -26.52 -0.71 -7.08
C LYS A 260 -27.97 -0.27 -7.04
N GLN A 261 -28.89 -1.13 -6.61
CA GLN A 261 -30.30 -0.78 -6.51
C GLN A 261 -30.53 0.37 -5.51
N PHE A 262 -29.91 0.30 -4.34
CA PHE A 262 -29.97 1.35 -3.33
C PHE A 262 -29.45 2.69 -3.85
N ARG A 263 -28.35 2.70 -4.60
CA ARG A 263 -27.80 3.89 -5.25
C ARG A 263 -28.80 4.51 -6.23
N LEU A 264 -29.44 3.69 -7.07
CA LEU A 264 -30.44 4.18 -8.02
C LEU A 264 -31.69 4.75 -7.33
N GLU A 265 -32.09 4.21 -6.18
CA GLU A 265 -33.25 4.69 -5.43
C GLU A 265 -32.97 5.92 -4.55
N LYS A 266 -31.80 5.97 -3.91
CA LYS A 266 -31.48 6.98 -2.88
C LYS A 266 -30.46 8.01 -3.32
N GLU A 267 -29.41 7.59 -4.02
CA GLU A 267 -28.32 8.49 -4.40
C GLU A 267 -28.59 9.21 -5.72
N LYS A 268 -29.20 8.54 -6.70
CA LYS A 268 -29.54 9.16 -7.98
C LYS A 268 -30.39 10.44 -7.83
N PRO A 269 -31.45 10.50 -7.00
CA PRO A 269 -32.18 11.75 -6.77
C PRO A 269 -31.32 12.87 -6.16
N ILE A 270 -30.37 12.52 -5.28
CA ILE A 270 -29.43 13.47 -4.67
C ILE A 270 -28.47 14.02 -5.74
N LEU A 271 -27.98 13.14 -6.63
CA LEU A 271 -27.12 13.51 -7.74
C LEU A 271 -27.84 14.39 -8.75
N ASP A 272 -29.06 14.04 -9.14
CA ASP A 272 -29.86 14.84 -10.07
C ASP A 272 -30.11 16.24 -9.48
N ALA A 273 -30.42 16.34 -8.18
CA ALA A 273 -30.53 17.62 -7.49
C ALA A 273 -29.19 18.38 -7.42
N PHE A 274 -28.08 17.69 -7.16
CA PHE A 274 -26.74 18.28 -7.15
C PHE A 274 -26.38 18.87 -8.52
N TRP A 275 -26.63 18.15 -9.62
CA TRP A 275 -26.31 18.63 -10.96
C TRP A 275 -27.16 19.83 -11.36
N ASN A 276 -28.47 19.79 -11.09
CA ASN A 276 -29.35 20.93 -11.32
C ASN A 276 -28.90 22.16 -10.52
N TRP A 277 -28.49 21.97 -9.26
CA TRP A 277 -27.93 23.03 -8.43
C TRP A 277 -26.59 23.55 -8.96
N LEU A 278 -25.72 22.65 -9.42
CA LEU A 278 -24.38 22.98 -9.92
C LEU A 278 -24.43 23.81 -11.22
N GLU A 279 -25.40 23.54 -12.08
CA GLU A 279 -25.64 24.28 -13.33
C GLU A 279 -26.04 25.74 -13.09
N GLN A 280 -26.67 26.03 -11.95
CA GLN A 280 -27.04 27.39 -11.52
C GLN A 280 -25.87 28.17 -10.90
N GLN A 281 -24.73 27.51 -10.63
CA GLN A 281 -23.58 28.17 -10.02
C GLN A 281 -22.74 28.87 -11.09
N HIS A 282 -22.66 30.20 -10.99
CA HIS A 282 -21.82 31.03 -11.85
C HIS A 282 -20.74 31.78 -11.04
N PRO A 283 -19.76 31.06 -10.46
CA PRO A 283 -18.73 31.68 -9.65
C PRO A 283 -17.76 32.51 -10.50
N ASN A 284 -17.24 33.59 -9.92
CA ASN A 284 -16.21 34.40 -10.55
C ASN A 284 -14.96 33.56 -10.87
N LYS A 285 -14.40 33.74 -12.07
CA LYS A 285 -13.19 33.05 -12.52
C LYS A 285 -12.04 33.26 -11.54
N GLY A 286 -11.23 32.23 -11.34
CA GLY A 286 -10.07 32.26 -10.44
C GLY A 286 -10.40 32.01 -8.96
N THR A 287 -11.67 31.99 -8.56
CA THR A 287 -12.05 31.65 -7.18
C THR A 287 -11.90 30.15 -6.90
N ARG A 288 -11.74 29.79 -5.62
CA ARG A 288 -11.74 28.38 -5.19
C ARG A 288 -13.07 27.68 -5.51
N LEU A 289 -14.19 28.42 -5.41
CA LEU A 289 -15.51 27.91 -5.81
C LEU A 289 -15.57 27.62 -7.31
N ALA A 290 -15.04 28.50 -8.16
CA ALA A 290 -14.94 28.23 -9.60
C ALA A 290 -14.11 26.98 -9.89
N LYS A 291 -13.03 26.75 -9.14
CA LYS A 291 -12.25 25.51 -9.25
C LYS A 291 -13.07 24.28 -8.89
N ALA A 292 -13.87 24.33 -7.82
CA ALA A 292 -14.74 23.23 -7.41
C ALA A 292 -15.83 22.92 -8.43
N VAL A 293 -16.54 23.96 -8.91
CA VAL A 293 -17.61 23.82 -9.91
C VAL A 293 -17.05 23.25 -11.22
N ASN A 294 -15.96 23.84 -11.74
CA ASN A 294 -15.33 23.36 -12.97
C ASN A 294 -14.79 21.92 -12.82
N TYR A 295 -14.28 21.56 -11.64
CA TYR A 295 -13.77 20.20 -11.41
C TYR A 295 -14.89 19.16 -11.52
N ALA A 296 -16.05 19.43 -10.91
CA ALA A 296 -17.22 18.56 -10.93
C ALA A 296 -17.87 18.50 -12.32
N GLN A 297 -18.11 19.66 -12.96
CA GLN A 297 -18.74 19.74 -14.29
C GLN A 297 -17.94 18.96 -15.35
N ASN A 298 -16.63 19.15 -15.40
CA ASN A 298 -15.75 18.46 -16.36
C ASN A 298 -15.68 16.93 -16.16
N ARG A 299 -16.27 16.41 -15.08
CA ARG A 299 -16.21 15.00 -14.70
C ARG A 299 -17.59 14.39 -14.48
N LYS A 300 -18.68 15.09 -14.85
CA LYS A 300 -20.07 14.64 -14.65
C LYS A 300 -20.24 13.17 -15.02
N ASP A 301 -19.86 12.79 -16.24
CA ASP A 301 -20.02 11.40 -16.72
C ASP A 301 -19.27 10.39 -15.85
N THR A 302 -17.97 10.64 -15.59
CA THR A 302 -17.13 9.75 -14.76
C THR A 302 -17.52 9.73 -13.28
N LEU A 303 -18.14 10.79 -12.77
CA LEU A 303 -18.65 10.87 -11.40
C LEU A 303 -19.96 10.09 -11.23
N MET A 304 -20.65 9.78 -12.33
CA MET A 304 -21.89 8.99 -12.35
C MET A 304 -21.63 7.50 -12.61
N THR A 305 -20.48 7.14 -13.17
CA THR A 305 -20.14 5.75 -13.55
C THR A 305 -20.22 4.76 -12.38
N TYR A 306 -19.97 5.18 -11.15
CA TYR A 306 -20.06 4.29 -9.97
C TYR A 306 -21.50 3.76 -9.71
N LEU A 307 -22.52 4.38 -10.29
CA LEU A 307 -23.91 3.90 -10.23
C LEU A 307 -24.13 2.68 -11.12
N GLU A 308 -23.29 2.45 -12.12
CA GLU A 308 -23.46 1.37 -13.09
C GLU A 308 -23.19 -0.01 -12.48
N ASP A 309 -22.29 -0.07 -11.48
CA ASP A 309 -21.85 -1.31 -10.84
C ASP A 309 -21.62 -1.12 -9.33
N GLY A 310 -22.24 -1.96 -8.51
CA GLY A 310 -22.14 -1.88 -7.05
C GLY A 310 -20.77 -2.25 -6.47
N HIS A 311 -19.87 -2.85 -7.25
CA HIS A 311 -18.48 -3.07 -6.84
C HIS A 311 -17.65 -1.79 -6.85
N CYS A 312 -18.05 -0.77 -7.63
CA CYS A 312 -17.37 0.51 -7.64
C CYS A 312 -17.51 1.21 -6.28
N SER A 313 -16.44 1.85 -5.82
CA SER A 313 -16.48 2.74 -4.66
C SER A 313 -16.85 4.17 -5.07
N LEU A 314 -17.34 4.94 -4.09
CA LEU A 314 -17.59 6.37 -4.25
C LEU A 314 -16.30 7.21 -4.09
N SER A 315 -15.26 6.63 -3.50
CA SER A 315 -14.04 7.35 -3.13
C SER A 315 -12.77 6.50 -3.15
N ASN A 316 -11.74 7.09 -3.77
CA ASN A 316 -10.37 6.62 -3.83
C ASN A 316 -9.53 6.93 -2.56
N ASN A 317 -10.14 7.39 -1.46
CA ASN A 317 -9.41 7.78 -0.24
C ASN A 317 -8.51 6.67 0.31
N LEU A 318 -8.91 5.40 0.15
CA LEU A 318 -8.08 4.29 0.58
C LEU A 318 -6.74 4.27 -0.17
N SER A 319 -6.75 4.41 -1.49
CA SER A 319 -5.54 4.50 -2.30
C SER A 319 -4.69 5.70 -1.89
N VAL A 320 -5.28 6.90 -1.80
CA VAL A 320 -4.57 8.11 -1.38
C VAL A 320 -3.89 7.95 -0.01
N ASN A 321 -4.59 7.36 0.96
CA ASN A 321 -4.03 7.12 2.28
C ASN A 321 -2.89 6.09 2.26
N ILE A 322 -2.99 5.04 1.42
CA ILE A 322 -1.95 4.03 1.22
C ILE A 322 -0.71 4.65 0.57
N THR A 323 -0.91 5.45 -0.47
CA THR A 323 0.21 6.03 -1.22
C THR A 323 1.00 7.02 -0.36
N VAL A 324 0.32 7.82 0.47
CA VAL A 324 0.97 8.84 1.32
C VAL A 324 1.48 8.26 2.65
N ARG A 325 0.87 7.20 3.17
CA ARG A 325 1.22 6.58 4.48
C ARG A 325 1.17 5.05 4.39
N PRO A 326 2.15 4.41 3.73
CA PRO A 326 2.16 2.95 3.56
C PRO A 326 2.22 2.19 4.89
N ASP A 327 2.71 2.81 5.97
CA ASP A 327 2.79 2.22 7.32
C ASP A 327 1.43 2.05 8.02
N ARG A 328 0.40 2.82 7.62
CA ARG A 328 -0.93 2.80 8.30
C ARG A 328 -1.66 1.46 8.18
N TRP A 329 -1.39 0.66 7.16
CA TRP A 329 -2.01 -0.68 7.01
C TRP A 329 -1.44 -1.73 7.94
N LEU A 330 -0.19 -1.55 8.42
CA LEU A 330 0.38 -2.43 9.45
C LEU A 330 -0.36 -2.29 10.80
N LYS A 331 -1.18 -1.24 10.96
CA LYS A 331 -1.85 -0.87 12.22
C LYS A 331 -3.37 -1.08 12.20
N GLU A 332 -3.98 -1.48 11.07
CA GLU A 332 -5.41 -1.84 11.06
C GLU A 332 -5.65 -3.23 11.67
N PRO A 333 -6.77 -3.44 12.41
CA PRO A 333 -7.01 -4.68 13.14
C PRO A 333 -7.14 -5.87 12.18
N ARG A 334 -6.16 -6.78 12.31
CA ARG A 334 -6.11 -8.19 11.90
C ARG A 334 -7.44 -8.73 11.37
N ASN A 335 -7.66 -8.70 10.06
CA ASN A 335 -8.54 -9.69 9.39
C ASN A 335 -8.49 -9.74 7.85
N ASN A 336 -7.62 -8.98 7.17
CA ASN A 336 -7.39 -9.16 5.73
C ASN A 336 -5.91 -9.41 5.45
N HIS A 337 -5.58 -10.63 5.01
CA HIS A 337 -4.27 -10.95 4.44
C HIS A 337 -4.09 -10.12 3.16
N CYS A 338 -3.31 -9.05 3.24
CA CYS A 338 -3.02 -8.15 2.12
C CYS A 338 -1.62 -8.44 1.58
N LEU A 339 -1.50 -8.62 0.27
CA LEU A 339 -0.24 -8.89 -0.40
C LEU A 339 0.24 -7.58 -1.05
N VAL A 340 1.30 -7.01 -0.48
CA VAL A 340 1.96 -5.81 -0.98
C VAL A 340 3.19 -6.24 -1.76
N ALA A 341 3.27 -5.86 -3.04
CA ALA A 341 4.46 -6.07 -3.84
C ALA A 341 4.89 -4.76 -4.50
N ILE A 342 6.17 -4.42 -4.39
CA ILE A 342 6.78 -3.22 -4.96
C ILE A 342 7.68 -3.64 -6.11
N ARG A 343 7.45 -3.08 -7.30
CA ARG A 343 8.38 -3.20 -8.43
C ARG A 343 9.15 -1.90 -8.57
N LEU A 344 10.43 -1.98 -8.22
CA LEU A 344 11.45 -1.03 -8.62
C LEU A 344 11.99 -1.53 -9.96
N THR A 345 11.88 -0.73 -11.02
CA THR A 345 12.49 -1.04 -12.32
C THR A 345 13.94 -0.63 -12.34
#